data_AF-A0A964HWG9-F1
#
_entry.id   AF-A0A964HWG9-F1
#
_cell.length_a   1.000
_cell.length_b   1.000
_cell.length_c   1.000
_cell.angle_alpha   90.00
_cell.angle_beta   90.00
_cell.angle_gamma   90.00
#
_symmetry.space_group_name_H-M   'P 1'
#
loop_
_entity.id
_entity.type
_entity.pdbx_description
1 polymer ?
#
loop_
_entity_poly.entity_id
_entity_poly.type
_entity_poly.pdbx_seq_one_letter_code
_entity_poly.pdbx_strand_id
1 'polypeptide(L)'
;MAIMTIGLLLASKLSVNLIGGGLLVLGIALLIATLAFWRSAIEDPAVLAPLEIMADRSFARADQTKRTELLNEVRPGGADPIIHHIAPSVLMREPISEPEKPFRDPFPHDDDAVDVLPSIIDPLLIQQKNKE
;
A
#
# COMPACT_ATOMS: atom_id res chain seq x y z
N MET A 1 8.94 43.81 -56.37
CA MET A 1 9.26 42.45 -55.91
C MET A 1 9.86 42.41 -54.50
N ALA A 2 10.90 43.21 -54.18
CA ALA A 2 11.59 43.13 -52.88
C ALA A 2 10.73 43.41 -51.63
N ILE A 3 9.74 44.30 -51.71
CA ILE A 3 8.86 44.63 -50.57
C ILE A 3 7.91 43.47 -50.23
N MET A 4 7.40 42.76 -51.25
CA MET A 4 6.54 41.59 -51.04
C MET A 4 7.30 40.41 -50.44
N THR A 5 8.56 40.20 -50.86
CA THR A 5 9.40 39.13 -50.29
C THR A 5 9.77 39.41 -48.83
N ILE A 6 10.08 40.67 -48.48
CA ILE A 6 10.35 41.07 -47.09
C ILE A 6 9.10 40.91 -46.21
N GLY A 7 7.92 41.31 -46.68
CA GLY A 7 6.66 41.13 -45.95
C GLY A 7 6.31 39.66 -45.70
N LEU A 8 6.53 38.78 -46.69
CA LEU A 8 6.31 37.34 -46.56
C LEU A 8 7.28 36.69 -45.57
N LEU A 9 8.56 37.09 -45.59
CA LEU A 9 9.56 36.60 -44.64
C LEU A 9 9.24 37.06 -43.21
N LEU A 10 8.79 38.30 -43.02
CA LEU A 10 8.43 38.83 -41.70
C LEU A 10 7.17 38.14 -41.14
N ALA A 11 6.15 37.92 -41.98
CA ALA A 11 4.96 37.17 -41.60
C ALA A 11 5.27 35.71 -41.25
N SER A 12 6.17 35.06 -42.01
CA SER A 12 6.63 33.70 -41.75
C SER A 12 7.43 33.57 -40.45
N LYS A 13 8.31 34.53 -40.16
CA LYS A 13 9.03 34.58 -38.87
C LYS A 13 8.07 34.74 -37.69
N LEU A 14 7.04 35.56 -37.84
CA LEU A 14 6.08 35.83 -36.79
C LEU A 14 5.17 34.63 -36.51
N SER A 15 4.69 33.93 -37.55
CA SER A 15 3.89 32.72 -37.40
C SER A 15 4.67 31.56 -36.77
N VAL A 16 5.94 31.36 -37.18
CA VAL A 16 6.80 30.32 -36.60
C VAL A 16 7.06 30.57 -35.12
N ASN A 17 7.34 31.82 -34.72
CA ASN A 17 7.52 32.16 -33.31
C ASN A 17 6.22 32.00 -32.50
N LEU A 18 5.06 32.31 -33.08
CA LEU A 18 3.76 32.12 -32.43
C LEU A 18 3.46 30.64 -32.18
N ILE A 19 3.67 29.81 -33.20
CA ILE A 19 3.46 28.36 -33.11
C ILE A 19 4.47 27.74 -32.13
N GLY A 20 5.74 28.12 -32.21
CA GLY A 20 6.78 27.64 -31.30
C GLY A 20 6.52 28.03 -29.85
N GLY A 21 6.15 29.29 -29.60
CA GLY A 21 5.76 29.77 -28.28
C GLY A 21 4.51 29.06 -27.75
N GLY A 22 3.51 28.85 -28.61
CA GLY A 22 2.30 28.10 -28.28
C GLY A 22 2.60 26.65 -27.89
N LEU A 23 3.46 25.96 -28.63
CA LEU A 23 3.89 24.59 -28.30
C LEU A 23 4.66 24.55 -26.97
N LEU A 24 5.51 25.54 -26.70
CA LEU A 24 6.23 25.63 -25.44
C LEU A 24 5.28 25.79 -24.25
N VAL A 25 4.32 26.71 -24.35
CA VAL A 25 3.30 26.93 -23.31
C VAL A 25 2.44 25.69 -23.10
N LEU A 26 2.03 25.04 -24.20
CA LEU A 26 1.25 23.81 -24.14
C LEU A 26 2.04 22.68 -23.46
N GLY A 27 3.33 22.53 -23.78
CA GLY A 27 4.21 21.56 -23.14
C GLY A 27 4.38 21.79 -21.64
N ILE A 28 4.53 23.05 -21.22
CA ILE A 28 4.60 23.41 -19.80
C ILE A 28 3.27 23.10 -19.10
N ALA A 29 2.14 23.42 -19.72
CA ALA A 29 0.82 23.12 -19.17
C ALA A 29 0.61 21.60 -18.98
N LEU A 30 0.99 20.80 -19.98
CA LEU A 30 0.96 19.34 -19.92
C LEU A 30 1.87 18.78 -18.83
N LEU A 31 3.07 19.35 -18.66
CA LEU A 31 4.00 18.97 -17.61
C LEU A 31 3.44 19.25 -16.21
N ILE A 32 2.87 20.44 -16.00
CA ILE A 32 2.21 20.80 -14.73
C ILE A 32 1.04 19.86 -14.45
N ALA A 33 0.19 19.60 -15.44
CA ALA A 33 -0.94 18.67 -15.31
C ALA A 33 -0.48 17.26 -14.93
N THR A 34 0.64 16.79 -15.50
CA THR A 34 1.22 15.47 -15.18
C THR A 34 1.74 15.43 -13.75
N LEU A 35 2.44 16.46 -13.30
CA LEU A 35 2.92 16.56 -11.91
C LEU A 35 1.76 16.67 -10.91
N ALA A 36 0.71 17.43 -11.25
CA ALA A 36 -0.50 17.54 -10.45
C ALA A 36 -1.24 16.19 -10.36
N PHE A 37 -1.31 15.45 -11.47
CA PHE A 37 -1.86 14.10 -11.51
C PHE A 37 -1.07 13.16 -10.60
N TRP A 38 0.26 13.17 -10.66
CA TRP A 38 1.09 12.35 -9.76
C TRP A 38 0.87 12.69 -8.29
N ARG A 39 0.76 13.97 -7.98
CA ARG A 39 0.47 14.43 -6.62
C ARG A 39 -0.92 13.99 -6.15
N SER A 40 -1.90 13.94 -7.04
CA SER A 40 -3.27 13.50 -6.73
C SER A 40 -3.44 11.98 -6.75
N ALA A 41 -2.57 11.25 -7.45
CA ALA A 41 -2.57 9.79 -7.53
C ALA A 41 -1.90 9.13 -6.32
N ILE A 42 -1.32 9.91 -5.41
CA ILE A 42 -1.11 9.48 -4.03
C ILE A 42 -2.50 9.35 -3.40
N GLU A 43 -3.01 8.12 -3.45
CA GLU A 43 -4.27 7.75 -2.82
C GLU A 43 -4.23 8.04 -1.31
N ASP A 44 -5.41 8.38 -0.79
CA ASP A 44 -5.63 8.79 0.59
C ASP A 44 -5.01 7.76 1.55
N PRO A 45 -3.91 8.09 2.26
CA PRO A 45 -3.20 7.14 3.11
C PRO A 45 -4.09 6.64 4.26
N ALA A 46 -5.24 7.26 4.50
CA ALA A 46 -6.08 7.01 5.65
C ALA A 46 -6.54 5.54 5.84
N VAL A 47 -6.72 4.76 4.76
CA VAL A 47 -7.16 3.35 4.89
C VAL A 47 -6.00 2.39 5.18
N LEU A 48 -4.79 2.68 4.69
CA LEU A 48 -3.60 1.84 4.87
C LEU A 48 -2.64 2.36 5.95
N ALA A 49 -2.80 3.60 6.42
CA ALA A 49 -1.92 4.22 7.41
C ALA A 49 -1.86 3.45 8.75
N PRO A 50 -2.96 2.86 9.27
CA PRO A 50 -2.86 1.98 10.42
C PRO A 50 -1.98 0.75 10.17
N LEU A 51 -2.02 0.17 8.97
CA LEU A 51 -1.20 -0.99 8.59
C LEU A 51 0.27 -0.61 8.40
N GLU A 52 0.54 0.58 7.87
CA GLU A 52 1.90 1.12 7.74
C GLU A 52 2.56 1.31 9.11
N ILE A 53 1.82 1.84 10.08
CA ILE A 53 2.30 1.96 11.46
C ILE A 53 2.54 0.61 12.12
N MET A 54 1.71 -0.41 11.84
CA MET A 54 1.93 -1.77 12.37
C MET A 54 3.22 -2.40 11.83
N ALA A 55 3.65 -2.07 10.61
CA ALA A 55 4.89 -2.54 10.02
C ALA A 55 6.15 -1.85 10.60
N ASP A 56 5.95 -0.77 11.35
CA ASP A 56 7.03 0.11 11.77
C ASP A 56 7.73 -0.35 13.06
N ARG A 57 9.05 -0.12 13.16
CA ARG A 57 9.86 -0.60 14.31
C ARG A 57 9.41 0.04 15.63
N SER A 58 8.88 1.26 15.56
CA SER A 58 8.33 1.99 16.71
C SER A 58 7.13 1.26 17.32
N PHE A 59 6.22 0.78 16.48
CA PHE A 59 5.06 0.01 16.91
C PHE A 59 5.46 -1.35 17.51
N ALA A 60 6.40 -2.05 16.88
CA ALA A 60 6.90 -3.33 17.39
C ALA A 60 7.48 -3.22 18.82
N ARG A 61 8.10 -2.09 19.16
CA ARG A 61 8.71 -1.84 20.49
C ARG A 61 7.82 -1.10 21.48
N ALA A 62 6.69 -0.56 21.04
CA ALA A 62 5.79 0.20 21.89
C ALA A 62 4.96 -0.71 22.82
N ASP A 63 4.66 -0.21 24.02
CA ASP A 63 3.70 -0.84 24.93
C ASP A 63 2.27 -0.76 24.38
N GLN A 64 1.38 -1.61 24.90
CA GLN A 64 0.03 -1.79 24.37
C GLN A 64 -0.79 -0.48 24.30
N THR A 65 -0.66 0.39 25.31
CA THR A 65 -1.33 1.70 25.35
C THR A 65 -0.81 2.64 24.27
N LYS A 66 0.51 2.65 24.07
CA LYS A 66 1.19 3.48 23.07
C LYS A 66 0.93 2.98 21.65
N ARG A 67 0.79 1.67 21.46
CA ARG A 67 0.35 1.07 20.17
C ARG A 67 -1.06 1.53 19.80
N THR A 68 -1.99 1.54 20.74
CA THR A 68 -3.37 1.99 20.47
C THR A 68 -3.43 3.50 20.17
N GLU A 69 -2.59 4.30 20.81
CA GLU A 69 -2.46 5.73 20.55
C GLU A 69 -1.96 5.99 19.12
N LEU A 70 -0.86 5.34 18.72
CA LEU A 70 -0.30 5.43 17.37
C LEU A 70 -1.30 5.05 16.28
N LEU A 71 -2.13 4.03 16.51
CA LEU A 71 -3.17 3.60 15.56
C LEU A 71 -4.37 4.55 15.51
N ASN A 72 -4.69 5.22 16.63
CA ASN A 72 -5.76 6.20 16.68
C ASN A 72 -5.36 7.52 16.01
N GLU A 73 -4.07 7.88 16.02
CA GLU A 73 -3.54 9.09 15.38
C GLU A 73 -3.70 9.09 13.86
N VAL A 74 -3.56 7.93 13.22
CA VAL A 74 -3.69 7.80 11.76
C VAL A 74 -5.07 7.35 11.28
N ARG A 75 -6.02 7.25 12.20
CA ARG A 75 -7.36 6.77 11.86
C ARG A 75 -8.11 7.81 11.03
N PRO A 76 -8.82 7.43 9.95
CA PRO A 76 -9.64 8.35 9.18
C PRO A 76 -10.69 9.03 10.05
N GLY A 77 -10.96 10.30 9.76
CA GLY A 77 -11.98 11.09 10.46
C GLY A 77 -13.36 10.45 10.34
N GLY A 78 -13.94 10.07 11.48
CA GLY A 78 -15.27 9.43 11.56
C GLY A 78 -15.27 7.96 11.97
N ALA A 79 -14.10 7.32 12.13
CA ALA A 79 -14.02 5.97 12.70
C ALA A 79 -13.87 6.00 14.22
N ASP A 80 -14.53 5.05 14.91
CA ASP A 80 -14.50 4.96 16.37
C ASP A 80 -13.08 4.68 16.90
N PRO A 81 -12.65 5.36 17.97
CA PRO A 81 -11.33 5.13 18.56
C PRO A 81 -11.20 3.72 19.14
N ILE A 82 -10.00 3.14 19.04
CA ILE A 82 -9.68 1.89 19.74
C ILE A 82 -9.55 2.21 21.23
N ILE A 83 -10.56 1.83 22.00
CA ILE A 83 -10.58 2.01 23.47
C ILE A 83 -10.15 0.72 24.18
N HIS A 84 -10.42 -0.47 23.60
CA HIS A 84 -10.11 -1.77 24.22
C HIS A 84 -9.48 -2.75 23.22
N HIS A 85 -8.35 -3.36 23.60
CA HIS A 85 -7.69 -4.41 22.81
C HIS A 85 -8.38 -5.78 22.92
N ILE A 86 -9.49 -5.89 23.64
CA ILE A 86 -10.13 -7.17 23.91
C ILE A 86 -10.66 -7.67 22.57
N ALA A 87 -10.08 -8.77 22.08
CA ALA A 87 -10.58 -9.44 20.89
C ALA A 87 -12.09 -9.63 21.09
N PRO A 88 -12.94 -9.23 20.12
CA PRO A 88 -14.37 -9.40 20.22
C PRO A 88 -14.69 -10.81 20.72
N SER A 89 -15.64 -10.95 21.63
CA SER A 89 -16.02 -12.26 22.19
C SER A 89 -16.36 -13.29 21.10
N VAL A 90 -16.76 -12.82 19.90
CA VAL A 90 -16.95 -13.61 18.68
C VAL A 90 -15.67 -14.31 18.21
N LEU A 91 -14.50 -13.66 18.35
CA LEU A 91 -13.18 -14.21 18.01
C LEU A 91 -12.53 -15.02 19.14
N MET A 92 -13.05 -14.92 20.38
CA MET A 92 -12.60 -15.73 21.51
C MET A 92 -13.29 -17.09 21.58
N ARG A 93 -14.33 -17.32 20.79
CA ARG A 93 -14.93 -18.63 20.63
C ARG A 93 -13.93 -19.51 19.88
N GLU A 94 -13.52 -20.62 20.49
CA GLU A 94 -12.81 -21.68 19.77
C GLU A 94 -13.64 -21.99 18.51
N PRO A 95 -13.06 -21.89 17.30
CA PRO A 95 -13.82 -22.06 16.07
C PRO A 95 -14.50 -23.41 16.15
N ILE A 96 -15.83 -23.40 16.16
CA ILE A 96 -16.61 -24.61 15.94
C ILE A 96 -16.16 -25.06 14.55
N SER A 97 -15.38 -26.13 14.49
CA SER A 97 -14.88 -26.87 13.31
C SER A 97 -15.06 -26.16 11.97
N GLU A 98 -13.96 -26.01 11.21
CA GLU A 98 -13.96 -25.45 9.85
C GLU A 98 -15.28 -25.78 9.10
N PRO A 99 -16.02 -24.77 8.63
CA PRO A 99 -17.32 -24.99 8.01
C PRO A 99 -17.17 -26.01 6.88
N GLU A 100 -18.10 -26.98 6.83
CA GLU A 100 -18.10 -28.00 5.77
C GLU A 100 -18.10 -27.30 4.41
N LYS A 101 -17.01 -27.48 3.65
CA LYS A 101 -16.83 -26.82 2.36
C LYS A 101 -17.97 -27.27 1.44
N PRO A 102 -18.85 -26.36 0.97
CA PRO A 102 -20.00 -26.73 0.13
C PRO A 102 -19.59 -27.35 -1.21
N PHE A 103 -18.35 -27.11 -1.61
CA PHE A 103 -17.76 -27.62 -2.83
C PHE A 103 -16.55 -28.49 -2.50
N ARG A 104 -16.54 -29.70 -3.06
CA ARG A 104 -15.40 -30.61 -2.96
C ARG A 104 -14.35 -30.13 -3.95
N ASP A 105 -13.25 -29.60 -3.42
CA ASP A 105 -12.12 -29.20 -4.26
C ASP A 105 -11.62 -30.42 -5.07
N PRO A 106 -11.57 -30.35 -6.41
CA PRO A 106 -10.98 -31.39 -7.24
C PRO A 106 -9.49 -31.60 -6.94
N PHE A 107 -8.83 -30.59 -6.38
CA PHE A 107 -7.43 -30.60 -5.97
C PHE A 107 -7.38 -30.36 -4.46
N PRO A 108 -7.56 -31.40 -3.63
CA PRO A 108 -7.50 -31.26 -2.19
C PRO A 108 -6.10 -30.78 -1.78
N HIS A 109 -6.02 -29.54 -1.29
CA HIS A 109 -4.81 -28.93 -0.70
C HIS A 109 -4.45 -29.50 0.68
N ASP A 110 -4.88 -30.73 0.98
CA ASP A 110 -4.61 -31.40 2.25
C ASP A 110 -3.12 -31.75 2.39
N ASP A 111 -2.39 -31.75 1.27
CA ASP A 111 -0.95 -31.92 1.13
C ASP A 111 -0.15 -30.60 1.24
N ASP A 112 -0.80 -29.44 1.12
CA ASP A 112 -0.21 -28.12 1.39
C ASP A 112 -0.19 -27.78 2.89
N ALA A 113 -0.88 -28.57 3.72
CA ALA A 113 -0.67 -28.56 5.15
C ALA A 113 0.76 -29.06 5.40
N VAL A 114 1.68 -28.11 5.60
CA VAL A 114 3.02 -28.43 6.09
C VAL A 114 2.81 -29.24 7.36
N ASP A 115 3.14 -30.53 7.34
CA ASP A 115 3.12 -31.38 8.52
C ASP A 115 3.86 -30.62 9.61
N VAL A 116 3.11 -30.12 10.60
CA VAL A 116 3.69 -29.48 11.78
C VAL A 116 4.28 -30.62 12.59
N LEU A 117 5.46 -31.08 12.15
CA LEU A 117 6.35 -31.89 12.95
C LEU A 117 6.44 -31.22 14.32
N PRO A 118 6.33 -32.00 15.42
CA PRO A 118 6.46 -31.43 16.76
C PRO A 118 7.71 -30.56 16.78
N SER A 119 7.55 -29.32 17.22
CA SER A 119 8.57 -28.27 17.21
C SER A 119 9.73 -28.60 18.14
N ILE A 120 10.52 -29.63 17.82
CA ILE A 120 11.85 -29.82 18.37
C ILE A 120 12.76 -28.97 17.49
N ILE A 121 12.76 -27.69 17.83
CA ILE A 121 13.57 -26.64 17.18
C ILE A 121 15.05 -26.81 17.52
N ASP A 122 15.41 -27.67 18.48
CA ASP A 122 16.79 -27.83 18.94
C ASP A 122 17.36 -29.23 18.63
N PRO A 123 18.31 -29.36 17.68
CA PRO A 123 18.98 -30.63 17.38
C PRO A 123 19.79 -31.18 18.57
N LEU A 124 20.04 -30.39 19.63
CA LEU A 124 20.77 -30.82 20.82
C LEU A 124 19.92 -31.64 21.80
N LEU A 125 18.59 -31.48 21.80
CA LEU A 125 17.70 -32.24 22.68
C LEU A 125 17.58 -33.72 22.27
N ILE A 126 17.73 -34.02 20.98
CA ILE A 126 17.72 -35.40 20.44
C ILE A 126 18.92 -36.20 20.97
N GLN A 127 20.08 -35.54 21.11
CA GLN A 127 21.31 -36.16 21.62
C GLN A 127 21.24 -36.51 23.12
N GLN A 128 20.43 -35.80 23.90
CA GLN A 128 20.27 -36.11 25.33
C GLN A 128 19.31 -37.27 25.58
N LYS A 129 18.24 -37.40 24.78
CA LYS A 129 17.27 -38.50 24.93
C LYS A 129 17.86 -39.88 24.63
N ASN A 130 18.84 -39.98 23.72
CA ASN A 130 19.49 -41.24 23.35
C ASN A 130 20.66 -41.66 24.28
N LYS A 131 20.88 -40.95 25.38
CA LYS A 131 21.93 -41.24 26.37
C LYS A 131 21.43 -41.86 27.66
N GLU A 132 20.13 -42.05 27.80
CA GLU A 132 19.51 -42.93 28.81
C GLU A 132 19.24 -44.31 28.22
#